data_AF-A0A5F8GH68-F1
#
_entry.id   AF-A0A5F8GH68-F1
#
_cell.length_a   1.000
_cell.length_b   1.000
_cell.length_c   1.000
_cell.angle_alpha   90.00
_cell.angle_beta   90.00
_cell.angle_gamma   90.00
#
_symmetry.space_group_name_H-M   'P 1'
#
loop_
_entity.id
_entity.type
_entity.pdbx_description
1 polymer ?
#
loop_
_entity_poly.entity_id
_entity_poly.type
_entity_poly.pdbx_seq_one_letter_code
_entity_poly.pdbx_strand_id
1 'polypeptide(L)'
;RKLEALTCPASLSSSCRLSRCPNRVLPPQDLSSGLAVAHGVWTLKQYFLTQVSNLKKVLQGLVEYSQDVSDHKWVSDQHLPDVNLIGEFSDPAELGKLLQLVLSCAISCEKKQEHIQRIMTLEESVQHVVMTAIQELMSKDPVDPMTAETYGNFDSQSRRYYFLSEEPEEADQLRQRCHDLEQQLTLLVEEKQSLVQENRALKDRGAQLEGPGAAGLTSKRLLLLQSQLEQLQEENFRLENLKEDERLRCVELEKEVAELQQRNQALTSLAQEAQTLKDEMDELRQSSERASRLEATLSGCQRRLGELGELRRQVRLLEERNAGHAERTRQLEDELRRAGTLRAQLEGHRRQVQELQSQRQEEALKAEKWLFEYRTLEEKYEAVVKEKERLIEERDSLREAHEELCCVQVQQRGLSQADVQLQQMPSPVENLAAEILPAELRETVLRLQRENRRLCQQEAADRGRTEELQGQLEKANRARHGLETQHRLNQQQLAELRAQVEELQKALQEQGGKAEDVSGLGPGATSNSICKVLGRMPGPLMRRRMDWGEWGKAGTWDKIFGLVGPDLTPWACG
;
A
#
# COMPACT_ATOMS: atom_id res chain seq x y z
N ARG A 1 29.48 -24.57 -26.62
CA ARG A 1 28.74 -24.15 -25.39
C ARG A 1 28.36 -25.33 -24.46
N LYS A 2 28.92 -26.53 -24.66
CA LYS A 2 28.63 -27.77 -23.89
C LYS A 2 29.87 -28.36 -23.19
N LEU A 3 30.94 -27.58 -22.99
CA LEU A 3 32.24 -28.10 -22.52
C LEU A 3 32.85 -27.37 -21.32
N GLU A 4 32.08 -26.54 -20.60
CA GLU A 4 32.54 -25.89 -19.35
C GLU A 4 31.89 -26.47 -18.08
N ALA A 5 31.11 -27.57 -18.17
CA ALA A 5 30.37 -28.13 -17.03
C ALA A 5 30.99 -29.41 -16.42
N LEU A 6 32.17 -29.83 -16.87
CA LEU A 6 32.81 -31.10 -16.47
C LEU A 6 33.94 -30.97 -15.44
N THR A 7 34.11 -29.82 -14.79
CA THR A 7 35.10 -29.63 -13.72
C THR A 7 34.49 -29.44 -12.32
N CYS A 8 33.26 -29.92 -12.09
CA CYS A 8 32.68 -29.96 -10.75
C CYS A 8 31.89 -31.26 -10.52
N PRO A 9 32.33 -32.14 -9.58
CA PRO A 9 31.54 -33.31 -9.18
C PRO A 9 30.16 -32.96 -8.61
N ALA A 10 29.93 -31.69 -8.26
CA ALA A 10 28.66 -31.17 -7.79
C ALA A 10 27.50 -31.25 -8.82
N SER A 11 27.77 -31.33 -10.13
CA SER A 11 26.70 -31.24 -11.15
C SER A 11 25.88 -32.54 -11.34
N LEU A 12 26.39 -33.70 -10.93
CA LEU A 12 25.64 -34.98 -10.98
C LEU A 12 24.65 -35.15 -9.82
N SER A 13 24.82 -34.40 -8.71
CA SER A 13 23.81 -34.29 -7.64
C SER A 13 22.52 -33.56 -8.10
N SER A 14 22.59 -32.83 -9.21
CA SER A 14 21.51 -31.98 -9.73
C SER A 14 20.37 -32.74 -10.43
N SER A 15 20.45 -34.08 -10.53
CA SER A 15 19.41 -34.89 -11.20
C SER A 15 18.23 -35.26 -10.29
N CYS A 16 18.29 -34.96 -8.99
CA CYS A 16 17.10 -34.86 -8.14
C CYS A 16 16.32 -33.56 -8.41
N ARG A 17 15.88 -33.33 -9.65
CA ARG A 17 14.86 -32.30 -9.96
C ARG A 17 13.47 -32.81 -9.61
N LEU A 18 13.21 -32.98 -8.32
CA LEU A 18 11.87 -33.17 -7.76
C LEU A 18 11.80 -32.52 -6.39
N SER A 19 12.09 -31.23 -6.35
CA SER A 19 11.55 -30.25 -5.40
C SER A 19 12.27 -28.92 -5.63
N ARG A 20 11.49 -27.85 -5.89
CA ARG A 20 12.00 -26.48 -6.05
C ARG A 20 12.82 -26.08 -4.81
N CYS A 21 14.13 -25.88 -4.97
CA CYS A 21 14.90 -25.05 -4.05
C CYS A 21 14.84 -23.58 -4.51
N PRO A 22 14.64 -22.63 -3.59
CA PRO A 22 14.63 -21.21 -3.92
C PRO A 22 16.07 -20.70 -4.08
N ASN A 23 16.45 -20.37 -5.31
CA ASN A 23 17.58 -19.49 -5.57
C ASN A 23 17.25 -18.10 -5.02
N ARG A 24 17.77 -17.76 -3.83
CA ARG A 24 17.91 -16.37 -3.42
C ARG A 24 19.23 -16.18 -2.67
N VAL A 25 20.23 -15.76 -3.45
CA VAL A 25 21.45 -15.13 -2.96
C VAL A 25 21.03 -13.94 -2.08
N LEU A 26 21.35 -14.00 -0.78
CA LEU A 26 21.18 -12.87 0.15
C LEU A 26 22.34 -11.87 -0.05
N PRO A 27 22.06 -10.56 -0.10
CA PRO A 27 23.11 -9.53 -0.19
C PRO A 27 23.94 -9.43 1.10
N PRO A 28 25.21 -8.98 1.03
CA PRO A 28 26.21 -9.17 2.08
C PRO A 28 26.16 -8.13 3.21
N GLN A 29 24.99 -7.85 3.80
CA GLN A 29 24.88 -6.85 4.87
C GLN A 29 24.42 -7.37 6.25
N ASP A 30 24.06 -8.65 6.40
CA ASP A 30 23.55 -9.17 7.69
C ASP A 30 24.37 -10.35 8.27
N LEU A 31 25.70 -10.26 8.25
CA LEU A 31 26.60 -11.26 8.86
C LEU A 31 26.93 -10.98 10.35
N SER A 32 26.17 -10.14 11.05
CA SER A 32 26.43 -9.81 12.47
C SER A 32 25.63 -10.64 13.48
N SER A 33 24.73 -11.53 13.03
CA SER A 33 23.97 -12.40 13.94
C SER A 33 24.41 -13.86 13.78
N GLY A 34 24.99 -14.44 14.85
CA GLY A 34 25.33 -15.88 14.88
C GLY A 34 24.13 -16.81 14.65
N LEU A 35 22.91 -16.29 14.79
CA LEU A 35 21.65 -16.95 14.46
C LEU A 35 21.44 -17.16 12.96
N ALA A 36 21.84 -16.23 12.10
CA ALA A 36 21.72 -16.40 10.64
C ALA A 36 22.68 -17.48 10.13
N VAL A 37 23.89 -17.54 10.70
CA VAL A 37 24.88 -18.59 10.41
C VAL A 37 24.40 -19.94 10.94
N ALA A 38 23.89 -20.00 12.18
CA ALA A 38 23.35 -21.23 12.75
C ALA A 38 22.15 -21.78 11.96
N HIS A 39 21.25 -20.91 11.50
CA HIS A 39 20.08 -21.30 10.70
C HIS A 39 20.48 -21.73 9.28
N GLY A 40 21.47 -21.07 8.67
CA GLY A 40 22.07 -21.50 7.40
C GLY A 40 22.75 -22.87 7.50
N VAL A 41 23.52 -23.11 8.57
CA VAL A 41 24.17 -24.40 8.84
C VAL A 41 23.13 -25.49 9.13
N TRP A 42 22.05 -25.17 9.85
CA TRP A 42 20.99 -26.12 10.15
C TRP A 42 20.18 -26.51 8.90
N THR A 43 19.83 -25.54 8.05
CA THR A 43 19.12 -25.80 6.78
C THR A 43 19.99 -26.55 5.77
N LEU A 44 21.28 -26.22 5.67
CA LEU A 44 22.25 -27.00 4.89
C LEU A 44 22.35 -28.43 5.43
N LYS A 45 22.51 -28.60 6.75
CA LYS A 45 22.57 -29.91 7.39
C LYS A 45 21.30 -30.74 7.13
N GLN A 46 20.13 -30.12 7.17
CA GLN A 46 18.86 -30.80 6.90
C GLN A 46 18.70 -31.16 5.41
N TYR A 47 19.17 -30.31 4.49
CA TYR A 47 19.26 -30.62 3.07
C TYR A 47 20.21 -31.82 2.81
N PHE A 48 21.40 -31.82 3.42
CA PHE A 48 22.37 -32.92 3.31
C PHE A 48 21.82 -34.22 3.90
N LEU A 49 21.16 -34.18 5.07
CA LEU A 49 20.52 -35.36 5.67
C LEU A 49 19.45 -35.97 4.76
N THR A 50 18.69 -35.12 4.06
CA THR A 50 17.65 -35.57 3.12
C THR A 50 18.29 -36.18 1.87
N GLN A 51 19.37 -35.60 1.36
CA GLN A 51 20.13 -36.12 0.23
C GLN A 51 20.77 -37.48 0.54
N VAL A 52 21.41 -37.62 1.71
CA VAL A 52 21.98 -38.89 2.19
C VAL A 52 20.88 -39.93 2.39
N SER A 53 19.73 -39.57 2.95
CA SER A 53 18.60 -40.49 3.11
C SER A 53 18.05 -40.99 1.77
N ASN A 54 17.93 -40.10 0.78
CA ASN A 54 17.49 -40.48 -0.56
C ASN A 54 18.49 -41.40 -1.25
N LEU A 55 19.79 -41.08 -1.17
CA LEU A 55 20.85 -41.92 -1.71
C LEU A 55 20.92 -43.29 -1.02
N LYS A 56 20.65 -43.38 0.29
CA LYS A 56 20.55 -44.65 1.02
C LYS A 56 19.41 -45.51 0.51
N LYS A 57 18.25 -44.91 0.22
CA LYS A 57 17.10 -45.61 -0.39
C LYS A 57 17.42 -46.10 -1.80
N VAL A 58 18.09 -45.27 -2.61
CA VAL A 58 18.51 -45.65 -3.96
C VAL A 58 19.54 -46.79 -3.93
N LEU A 59 20.55 -46.70 -3.06
CA LEU A 59 21.55 -47.77 -2.91
C LEU A 59 20.89 -49.07 -2.44
N GLN A 60 19.98 -48.99 -1.46
CA GLN A 60 19.26 -50.15 -0.96
C GLN A 60 18.45 -50.82 -2.08
N GLY A 61 17.67 -50.05 -2.85
CA GLY A 61 16.90 -50.59 -3.97
C GLY A 61 17.77 -51.16 -5.10
N LEU A 62 18.94 -50.58 -5.36
CA LEU A 62 19.90 -51.10 -6.35
C LEU A 62 20.57 -52.40 -5.88
N VAL A 63 20.92 -52.50 -4.60
CA VAL A 63 21.51 -53.71 -4.01
C VAL A 63 20.48 -54.84 -3.99
N GLU A 64 19.25 -54.58 -3.54
CA GLU A 64 18.13 -55.53 -3.57
C GLU A 64 17.87 -56.02 -5.02
N TYR A 65 17.75 -55.09 -5.97
CA TYR A 65 17.58 -55.45 -7.40
C TYR A 65 18.76 -56.24 -7.97
N SER A 66 20.00 -55.91 -7.60
CA SER A 66 21.19 -56.65 -8.05
C SER A 66 21.26 -58.06 -7.49
N GLN A 67 20.74 -58.29 -6.27
CA GLN A 67 20.66 -59.59 -5.62
C GLN A 67 19.55 -60.47 -6.24
N ASP A 68 18.45 -59.86 -6.67
CA ASP A 68 17.30 -60.57 -7.26
C ASP A 68 17.54 -60.97 -8.74
N VAL A 69 18.30 -60.17 -9.50
CA VAL A 69 18.46 -60.36 -10.96
C VAL A 69 19.71 -61.16 -11.33
N SER A 70 20.66 -61.35 -10.42
CA SER A 70 21.91 -62.07 -10.69
C SER A 70 22.13 -63.22 -9.70
N ASP A 71 22.10 -64.47 -10.16
CA ASP A 71 22.41 -65.69 -9.38
C ASP A 71 23.86 -65.77 -8.86
N HIS A 72 24.68 -64.75 -9.16
CA HIS A 72 26.04 -64.58 -8.65
C HIS A 72 26.10 -63.31 -7.79
N LYS A 73 26.62 -63.42 -6.56
CA LYS A 73 26.86 -62.27 -5.67
C LYS A 73 27.97 -61.37 -6.24
N TRP A 74 27.60 -60.42 -7.09
CA TRP A 74 28.54 -59.47 -7.71
C TRP A 74 29.11 -58.42 -6.74
N VAL A 75 28.61 -58.32 -5.50
CA VAL A 75 29.00 -57.26 -4.56
C VAL A 75 29.75 -57.86 -3.38
N SER A 76 31.09 -57.85 -3.46
CA SER A 76 31.95 -57.98 -2.27
C SER A 76 31.90 -56.67 -1.48
N ASP A 77 31.83 -56.75 -0.13
CA ASP A 77 31.67 -55.62 0.82
C ASP A 77 32.62 -54.43 0.59
N GLN A 78 33.74 -54.65 -0.12
CA GLN A 78 34.73 -53.62 -0.44
C GLN A 78 34.31 -52.64 -1.57
N HIS A 79 33.21 -52.89 -2.30
CA HIS A 79 32.77 -52.04 -3.42
C HIS A 79 31.44 -51.32 -3.19
N LEU A 80 30.86 -51.40 -1.98
CA LEU A 80 29.68 -50.61 -1.64
C LEU A 80 30.05 -49.12 -1.55
N PRO A 81 29.37 -48.23 -2.29
CA PRO A 81 29.63 -46.79 -2.23
C PRO A 81 29.21 -46.24 -0.88
N ASP A 82 30.08 -45.46 -0.23
CA ASP A 82 29.73 -44.78 1.02
C ASP A 82 28.87 -43.55 0.73
N VAL A 83 27.58 -43.72 0.95
CA VAL A 83 26.57 -42.69 0.73
C VAL A 83 26.77 -41.45 1.61
N ASN A 84 27.42 -41.59 2.77
CA ASN A 84 27.67 -40.44 3.65
C ASN A 84 28.80 -39.57 3.06
N LEU A 85 29.85 -40.18 2.48
CA LEU A 85 30.93 -39.48 1.77
C LEU A 85 30.41 -38.75 0.52
N ILE A 86 29.45 -39.35 -0.21
CA ILE A 86 28.81 -38.71 -1.37
C ILE A 86 27.96 -37.49 -0.93
N GLY A 87 27.16 -37.64 0.13
CA GLY A 87 26.26 -36.57 0.58
C GLY A 87 26.96 -35.42 1.29
N GLU A 88 28.00 -35.68 2.08
CA GLU A 88 28.69 -34.64 2.87
C GLU A 88 29.86 -34.00 2.12
N PHE A 89 30.61 -34.76 1.32
CA PHE A 89 31.84 -34.29 0.66
C PHE A 89 31.76 -34.26 -0.87
N SER A 90 30.67 -34.75 -1.48
CA SER A 90 30.53 -34.88 -2.95
C SER A 90 31.72 -35.59 -3.58
N ASP A 91 32.22 -36.63 -2.92
CA ASP A 91 33.41 -37.36 -3.36
C ASP A 91 33.19 -38.00 -4.74
N PRO A 92 33.96 -37.60 -5.78
CA PRO A 92 33.82 -38.15 -7.13
C PRO A 92 34.11 -39.66 -7.19
N ALA A 93 34.94 -40.20 -6.29
CA ALA A 93 35.28 -41.63 -6.30
C ALA A 93 34.09 -42.48 -5.82
N GLU A 94 33.45 -42.10 -4.72
CA GLU A 94 32.27 -42.79 -4.18
C GLU A 94 31.04 -42.60 -5.07
N LEU A 95 30.89 -41.43 -5.69
CA LEU A 95 29.84 -41.20 -6.69
C LEU A 95 30.07 -42.06 -7.94
N GLY A 96 31.34 -42.24 -8.35
CA GLY A 96 31.71 -43.14 -9.44
C GLY A 96 31.29 -44.59 -9.16
N LYS A 97 31.55 -45.09 -7.95
CA LYS A 97 31.11 -46.44 -7.50
C LYS A 97 29.59 -46.60 -7.53
N LEU A 98 28.84 -45.58 -7.09
CA LEU A 98 27.37 -45.60 -7.14
C LEU A 98 26.85 -45.64 -8.59
N LEU A 99 27.44 -44.86 -9.49
CA LEU A 99 27.09 -44.86 -10.91
C LEU A 99 27.48 -46.17 -11.61
N GLN A 100 28.60 -46.78 -11.21
CA GLN A 100 29.03 -48.10 -11.68
C GLN A 100 28.04 -49.20 -11.26
N LEU A 101 27.48 -49.14 -10.05
CA LEU A 101 26.42 -50.04 -9.60
C LEU A 101 25.13 -49.86 -10.42
N VAL A 102 24.71 -48.63 -10.68
CA VAL A 102 23.56 -48.33 -11.55
C VAL A 102 23.78 -48.88 -12.97
N LEU A 103 24.99 -48.71 -13.51
CA LEU A 103 25.38 -49.24 -14.81
C LEU A 103 25.35 -50.77 -14.82
N SER A 104 25.81 -51.42 -13.75
CA SER A 104 25.71 -52.87 -13.57
C SER A 104 24.26 -53.33 -13.63
N CYS A 105 23.36 -52.68 -12.88
CA CYS A 105 21.93 -53.00 -12.92
C CYS A 105 21.32 -52.80 -14.32
N ALA A 106 21.75 -51.76 -15.05
CA ALA A 106 21.26 -51.48 -16.41
C ALA A 106 21.72 -52.51 -17.45
N ILE A 107 22.86 -53.17 -17.25
CA ILE A 107 23.40 -54.20 -18.16
C ILE A 107 22.91 -55.60 -17.78
N SER A 108 22.51 -55.81 -16.52
CA SER A 108 21.93 -57.08 -16.06
C SER A 108 20.40 -57.15 -16.23
N CYS A 109 19.72 -56.05 -16.58
CA CYS A 109 18.27 -56.04 -16.76
C CYS A 109 17.80 -56.76 -18.05
N GLU A 110 16.51 -57.14 -18.12
CA GLU A 110 15.91 -57.80 -19.30
C GLU A 110 16.06 -56.98 -20.61
N LYS A 111 16.16 -55.66 -20.49
CA LYS A 111 16.36 -54.72 -21.62
C LYS A 111 17.82 -54.34 -21.87
N LYS A 112 18.77 -55.14 -21.38
CA LYS A 112 20.23 -54.88 -21.51
C LYS A 112 20.67 -54.48 -22.91
N GLN A 113 20.09 -55.08 -23.95
CA GLN A 113 20.47 -54.82 -25.34
C GLN A 113 20.15 -53.38 -25.78
N GLU A 114 19.06 -52.78 -25.28
CA GLU A 114 18.69 -51.39 -25.56
C GLU A 114 19.63 -50.41 -24.85
N HIS A 115 20.05 -50.74 -23.62
CA HIS A 115 21.02 -49.94 -22.87
C HIS A 115 22.42 -50.01 -23.47
N ILE A 116 22.88 -51.19 -23.91
CA ILE A 116 24.17 -51.37 -24.60
C ILE A 116 24.18 -50.62 -25.94
N GLN A 117 23.11 -50.69 -26.73
CA GLN A 117 23.00 -49.92 -27.97
C GLN A 117 23.07 -48.40 -27.73
N ARG A 118 22.49 -47.90 -26.65
CA ARG A 118 22.62 -46.48 -26.25
C ARG A 118 24.04 -46.11 -25.82
N ILE A 119 24.77 -47.02 -25.19
CA ILE A 119 26.18 -46.80 -24.84
C ILE A 119 27.02 -46.67 -26.12
N MET A 120 26.74 -47.50 -27.14
CA MET A 120 27.43 -47.47 -28.44
C MET A 120 27.17 -46.21 -29.28
N THR A 121 26.19 -45.36 -28.93
CA THR A 121 25.97 -44.06 -29.59
C THR A 121 26.65 -42.89 -28.89
N LEU A 122 27.32 -43.13 -27.75
CA LEU A 122 28.09 -42.11 -27.02
C LEU A 122 29.44 -41.83 -27.68
N GLU A 123 30.16 -40.80 -27.21
CA GLU A 123 31.50 -40.45 -27.69
C GLU A 123 32.53 -41.53 -27.31
N GLU A 124 33.50 -41.82 -28.17
CA GLU A 124 34.45 -42.95 -28.03
C GLU A 124 35.23 -42.93 -26.70
N SER A 125 35.57 -41.73 -26.20
CA SER A 125 36.22 -41.55 -24.89
C SER A 125 35.33 -41.99 -23.72
N VAL A 126 34.02 -41.75 -23.82
CA VAL A 126 33.03 -42.16 -22.82
C VAL A 126 32.72 -43.65 -22.94
N GLN A 127 32.66 -44.18 -24.17
CA GLN A 127 32.49 -45.62 -24.40
C GLN A 127 33.63 -46.41 -23.76
N HIS A 128 34.88 -45.95 -23.88
CA HIS A 128 36.03 -46.59 -23.25
C HIS A 128 35.93 -46.59 -21.72
N VAL A 129 35.56 -45.46 -21.08
CA VAL A 129 35.39 -45.38 -19.62
C VAL A 129 34.27 -46.31 -19.13
N VAL A 130 33.14 -46.33 -19.85
CA VAL A 130 32.02 -47.22 -19.54
C VAL A 130 32.41 -48.68 -19.74
N MET A 131 33.16 -49.01 -20.81
CA MET A 131 33.65 -50.36 -21.06
C MET A 131 34.66 -50.83 -20.01
N THR A 132 35.57 -49.96 -19.56
CA THR A 132 36.50 -50.26 -18.46
C THR A 132 35.73 -50.51 -17.15
N ALA A 133 34.71 -49.69 -16.84
CA ALA A 133 33.88 -49.88 -15.65
C ALA A 133 33.07 -51.19 -15.68
N ILE A 134 32.62 -51.63 -16.87
CA ILE A 134 31.95 -52.93 -17.07
C ILE A 134 32.95 -54.09 -16.94
N GLN A 135 34.15 -53.95 -17.52
CA GLN A 135 35.20 -54.96 -17.42
C GLN A 135 35.70 -55.13 -15.98
N GLU A 136 35.83 -54.06 -15.21
CA GLU A 136 36.22 -54.10 -13.80
C GLU A 136 35.16 -54.78 -12.92
N LEU A 137 33.88 -54.71 -13.31
CA LEU A 137 32.78 -55.46 -12.69
C LEU A 137 32.78 -56.95 -13.07
N MET A 138 33.20 -57.29 -14.29
CA MET A 138 33.19 -58.66 -14.81
C MET A 138 34.48 -59.46 -14.51
N SER A 139 35.57 -58.82 -14.07
CA SER A 139 36.90 -59.44 -13.97
C SER A 139 37.32 -59.90 -12.57
N LYS A 140 36.42 -59.86 -11.58
CA LYS A 140 36.69 -60.32 -10.21
C LYS A 140 35.92 -61.61 -9.87
N ASP A 141 36.30 -62.70 -10.54
CA ASP A 141 36.26 -64.03 -9.92
C ASP A 141 37.52 -64.18 -9.04
N PRO A 142 37.42 -64.77 -7.84
CA PRO A 142 38.61 -65.09 -7.06
C PRO A 142 39.42 -66.14 -7.80
N VAL A 143 40.65 -65.78 -8.19
CA VAL A 143 41.70 -66.73 -8.53
C VAL A 143 42.02 -67.51 -7.26
N ASP A 144 41.43 -68.68 -7.09
CA ASP A 144 41.98 -69.73 -6.23
C ASP A 144 42.71 -70.74 -7.12
N PRO A 145 44.02 -70.99 -6.91
CA PRO A 145 44.75 -72.02 -7.60
C PRO A 145 44.39 -73.37 -6.98
N MET A 146 44.28 -74.40 -7.82
CA MET A 146 44.55 -75.83 -7.56
C MET A 146 43.46 -76.80 -8.05
N THR A 147 43.96 -77.79 -8.79
CA THR A 147 43.43 -79.14 -9.08
C THR A 147 42.53 -79.33 -10.29
N ALA A 148 43.20 -79.63 -11.40
CA ALA A 148 42.70 -80.47 -12.49
C ALA A 148 42.72 -81.96 -12.09
N GLU A 149 42.01 -82.76 -12.88
CA GLU A 149 41.86 -84.24 -12.87
C GLU A 149 40.72 -84.72 -11.94
N THR A 150 39.63 -85.31 -12.46
CA THR A 150 39.53 -86.77 -12.61
C THR A 150 38.25 -87.19 -13.38
N TYR A 151 38.46 -87.97 -14.46
CA TYR A 151 37.63 -89.06 -15.06
C TYR A 151 36.17 -88.89 -15.54
N GLY A 152 35.95 -89.30 -16.80
CA GLY A 152 34.65 -89.72 -17.36
C GLY A 152 34.43 -91.25 -17.32
N ASN A 153 33.41 -91.70 -18.09
CA ASN A 153 32.88 -93.07 -18.33
C ASN A 153 31.83 -93.60 -17.33
N PHE A 154 30.73 -94.30 -17.68
CA PHE A 154 30.29 -94.93 -18.94
C PHE A 154 28.79 -95.27 -18.93
N ASP A 155 28.20 -95.30 -20.12
CA ASP A 155 26.86 -95.78 -20.47
C ASP A 155 26.97 -97.24 -20.97
N SER A 156 26.36 -98.22 -20.29
CA SER A 156 26.35 -99.62 -20.74
C SER A 156 25.29 -100.50 -20.06
N GLN A 157 24.01 -100.28 -20.37
CA GLN A 157 22.96 -101.28 -20.12
C GLN A 157 22.06 -101.44 -21.34
N SER A 158 22.51 -102.23 -22.31
CA SER A 158 21.59 -102.83 -23.27
C SER A 158 22.09 -104.20 -23.75
N ARG A 159 21.22 -105.20 -23.54
CA ARG A 159 21.13 -106.52 -24.22
C ARG A 159 22.09 -107.63 -23.78
N ARG A 160 21.52 -108.63 -23.09
CA ARG A 160 21.83 -110.04 -23.40
C ARG A 160 20.61 -110.93 -23.17
N TYR A 161 20.24 -111.65 -24.23
CA TYR A 161 19.11 -112.56 -24.37
C TYR A 161 19.69 -113.93 -24.78
N TYR A 162 19.19 -115.01 -24.17
CA TYR A 162 19.07 -116.40 -24.67
C TYR A 162 20.28 -117.37 -24.79
N PHE A 163 20.38 -118.26 -23.78
CA PHE A 163 20.18 -119.73 -23.82
C PHE A 163 20.07 -120.48 -25.18
N LEU A 164 20.88 -121.56 -25.38
CA LEU A 164 20.45 -122.98 -25.33
C LEU A 164 21.59 -123.96 -25.74
N SER A 165 21.59 -125.10 -25.05
CA SER A 165 22.47 -126.28 -25.15
C SER A 165 22.08 -127.27 -26.26
N GLU A 166 23.00 -128.21 -26.54
CA GLU A 166 22.88 -129.67 -26.82
C GLU A 166 24.12 -130.07 -27.65
N GLU A 167 24.87 -131.16 -27.49
CA GLU A 167 24.88 -132.50 -26.82
C GLU A 167 26.36 -133.01 -26.98
N PRO A 168 26.91 -134.14 -26.43
CA PRO A 168 26.31 -135.38 -25.90
C PRO A 168 27.09 -136.02 -24.69
N GLU A 169 27.50 -135.28 -23.66
CA GLU A 169 28.08 -135.87 -22.41
C GLU A 169 26.99 -136.23 -21.37
N GLU A 170 25.73 -135.90 -21.65
CA GLU A 170 24.63 -135.98 -20.69
C GLU A 170 24.13 -137.40 -20.42
N ALA A 171 24.28 -138.34 -21.36
CA ALA A 171 23.75 -139.70 -21.20
C ALA A 171 24.46 -140.50 -20.08
N ASP A 172 25.76 -140.35 -19.92
CA ASP A 172 26.52 -141.02 -18.85
C ASP A 172 26.38 -140.29 -17.50
N GLN A 173 26.28 -138.96 -17.53
CA GLN A 173 25.94 -138.15 -16.34
C GLN A 173 24.51 -138.45 -15.84
N LEU A 174 23.56 -138.73 -16.74
CA LEU A 174 22.20 -139.13 -16.38
C LEU A 174 22.16 -140.51 -15.71
N ARG A 175 23.01 -141.46 -16.12
CA ARG A 175 23.11 -142.76 -15.44
C ARG A 175 23.68 -142.65 -14.03
N GLN A 176 24.73 -141.84 -13.84
CA GLN A 176 25.24 -141.54 -12.50
C GLN A 176 24.21 -140.79 -11.65
N ARG A 177 23.53 -139.78 -12.20
CA ARG A 177 22.43 -139.09 -11.51
C ARG A 177 21.28 -140.02 -11.14
N CYS A 178 20.92 -140.98 -11.98
CA CYS A 178 19.91 -141.97 -11.63
C CYS A 178 20.33 -142.83 -10.43
N HIS A 179 21.60 -143.26 -10.38
CA HIS A 179 22.12 -144.03 -9.24
C HIS A 179 22.19 -143.19 -7.96
N ASP A 180 22.62 -141.93 -8.06
CA ASP A 180 22.66 -141.00 -6.93
C ASP A 180 21.25 -140.69 -6.41
N LEU A 181 20.26 -140.55 -7.31
CA LEU A 181 18.85 -140.35 -6.95
C LEU A 181 18.24 -141.60 -6.30
N GLU A 182 18.62 -142.80 -6.74
CA GLU A 182 18.21 -144.05 -6.09
C GLU A 182 18.76 -144.15 -4.65
N GLN A 183 20.02 -143.77 -4.43
CA GLN A 183 20.58 -143.68 -3.07
C GLN A 183 19.87 -142.61 -2.23
N GLN A 184 19.62 -141.42 -2.76
CA GLN A 184 18.87 -140.37 -2.05
C GLN A 184 17.46 -140.81 -1.70
N LEU A 185 16.78 -141.55 -2.59
CA LEU A 185 15.47 -142.12 -2.30
C LEU A 185 15.52 -143.15 -1.17
N THR A 186 16.55 -144.00 -1.12
CA THR A 186 16.71 -144.97 -0.02
C THR A 186 16.90 -144.27 1.33
N LEU A 187 17.76 -143.24 1.39
CA LEU A 187 17.98 -142.43 2.59
C LEU A 187 16.70 -141.68 3.01
N LEU A 188 15.99 -141.06 2.06
CA LEU A 188 14.73 -140.36 2.35
C LEU A 188 13.62 -141.32 2.80
N VAL A 189 13.60 -142.55 2.30
CA VAL A 189 12.66 -143.59 2.77
C VAL A 189 12.99 -144.02 4.20
N GLU A 190 14.27 -144.17 4.55
CA GLU A 190 14.73 -144.45 5.91
C GLU A 190 14.40 -143.29 6.87
N GLU A 191 14.67 -142.04 6.48
CA GLU A 191 14.28 -140.85 7.25
C GLU A 191 12.77 -140.76 7.43
N LYS A 192 11.98 -140.97 6.38
CA LYS A 192 10.52 -141.02 6.46
C LYS A 192 10.06 -142.13 7.42
N GLN A 193 10.67 -143.31 7.37
CA GLN A 193 10.36 -144.38 8.32
C GLN A 193 10.70 -143.98 9.75
N SER A 194 11.81 -143.27 9.98
CA SER A 194 12.18 -142.73 11.29
C SER A 194 11.19 -141.68 11.81
N LEU A 195 10.79 -140.72 10.97
CA LEU A 195 9.81 -139.68 11.31
C LEU A 195 8.41 -140.25 11.55
N VAL A 196 8.05 -141.34 10.85
CA VAL A 196 6.80 -142.08 11.09
C VAL A 196 6.84 -142.80 12.43
N GLN A 197 7.98 -143.38 12.83
CA GLN A 197 8.15 -143.98 14.16
C GLN A 197 8.10 -142.91 15.27
N GLU A 198 8.72 -141.76 15.07
CA GLU A 198 8.68 -140.64 16.02
C GLU A 198 7.27 -140.04 16.16
N ASN A 199 6.54 -139.88 15.05
CA ASN A 199 5.13 -139.46 15.09
C ASN A 199 4.23 -140.45 15.83
N ARG A 200 4.48 -141.76 15.70
CA ARG A 200 3.75 -142.78 16.49
C ARG A 200 4.08 -142.61 17.98
N ALA A 201 5.34 -142.42 18.35
CA ALA A 201 5.74 -142.19 19.73
C ALA A 201 5.16 -140.88 20.33
N LEU A 202 5.05 -139.81 19.55
CA LEU A 202 4.42 -138.56 19.97
C LEU A 202 2.90 -138.69 20.12
N LYS A 203 2.23 -139.44 19.23
CA LYS A 203 0.81 -139.75 19.35
C LYS A 203 0.52 -140.64 20.56
N ASP A 204 1.39 -141.60 20.87
CA ASP A 204 1.26 -142.46 22.05
C ASP A 204 1.50 -141.67 23.36
N ARG A 205 2.41 -140.68 23.36
CA ARG A 205 2.57 -139.72 24.47
C ARG A 205 1.38 -138.77 24.64
N GLY A 206 0.78 -138.33 23.53
CA GLY A 206 -0.45 -137.52 23.55
C GLY A 206 -1.64 -138.30 24.10
N ALA A 207 -1.79 -139.58 23.70
CA ALA A 207 -2.86 -140.45 24.16
C ALA A 207 -2.75 -140.84 25.65
N GLN A 208 -1.54 -140.87 26.22
CA GLN A 208 -1.34 -141.09 27.67
C GLN A 208 -1.68 -139.86 28.54
N LEU A 209 -1.79 -138.65 27.95
CA LEU A 209 -2.17 -137.42 28.65
C LEU A 209 -3.68 -137.15 28.62
N GLU A 210 -4.44 -137.82 27.75
CA GLU A 210 -5.92 -137.78 27.72
C GLU A 210 -6.55 -138.84 28.65
N GLY A 211 -6.21 -138.77 29.95
CA GLY A 211 -6.98 -139.45 30.99
C GLY A 211 -8.23 -138.64 31.38
N PRO A 212 -9.41 -139.23 31.65
CA PRO A 212 -10.69 -138.50 31.84
C PRO A 212 -10.79 -137.55 33.07
N GLY A 213 -9.69 -137.26 33.77
CA GLY A 213 -9.66 -136.44 34.99
C GLY A 213 -9.03 -135.04 34.86
N ALA A 214 -8.45 -134.69 33.70
CA ALA A 214 -7.73 -133.42 33.52
C ALA A 214 -8.60 -132.23 33.05
N ALA A 215 -9.89 -132.43 32.77
CA ALA A 215 -10.79 -131.40 32.23
C ALA A 215 -11.25 -130.35 33.27
N GLY A 216 -11.30 -130.69 34.56
CA GLY A 216 -11.83 -129.80 35.60
C GLY A 216 -10.85 -128.70 36.09
N LEU A 217 -9.56 -129.02 36.18
CA LEU A 217 -8.50 -128.07 36.56
C LEU A 217 -8.14 -127.12 35.41
N THR A 218 -8.16 -127.61 34.19
CA THR A 218 -8.07 -126.78 32.98
C THR A 218 -9.28 -125.85 32.87
N SER A 219 -10.50 -126.32 33.15
CA SER A 219 -11.72 -125.50 33.14
C SER A 219 -11.70 -124.34 34.13
N LYS A 220 -11.28 -124.53 35.39
CA LYS A 220 -11.17 -123.43 36.38
C LYS A 220 -10.12 -122.38 36.00
N ARG A 221 -8.98 -122.81 35.45
CA ARG A 221 -7.94 -121.90 34.94
C ARG A 221 -8.44 -121.13 33.72
N LEU A 222 -9.24 -121.78 32.87
CA LEU A 222 -9.86 -121.17 31.70
C LEU A 222 -10.92 -120.12 32.10
N LEU A 223 -11.72 -120.39 33.14
CA LEU A 223 -12.67 -119.42 33.73
C LEU A 223 -11.99 -118.20 34.38
N LEU A 224 -10.87 -118.40 35.10
CA LEU A 224 -10.10 -117.28 35.67
C LEU A 224 -9.48 -116.40 34.58
N LEU A 225 -8.91 -117.03 33.55
CA LEU A 225 -8.39 -116.32 32.38
C LEU A 225 -9.50 -115.61 31.59
N GLN A 226 -10.70 -116.19 31.51
CA GLN A 226 -11.88 -115.54 30.93
C GLN A 226 -12.29 -114.29 31.72
N SER A 227 -12.40 -114.38 33.05
CA SER A 227 -12.72 -113.22 33.89
C SER A 227 -11.64 -112.13 33.83
N GLN A 228 -10.35 -112.51 33.76
CA GLN A 228 -9.27 -111.55 33.55
C GLN A 228 -9.32 -110.91 32.16
N LEU A 229 -9.67 -111.67 31.12
CA LEU A 229 -9.91 -111.13 29.78
C LEU A 229 -11.09 -110.16 29.78
N GLU A 230 -12.20 -110.49 30.44
CA GLU A 230 -13.38 -109.62 30.58
C GLU A 230 -13.02 -108.32 31.34
N GLN A 231 -12.29 -108.41 32.45
CA GLN A 231 -11.82 -107.23 33.19
C GLN A 231 -10.89 -106.35 32.36
N LEU A 232 -9.92 -106.95 31.65
CA LEU A 232 -9.04 -106.20 30.76
C LEU A 232 -9.78 -105.60 29.57
N GLN A 233 -10.84 -106.25 29.08
CA GLN A 233 -11.72 -105.71 28.03
C GLN A 233 -12.53 -104.52 28.55
N GLU A 234 -13.11 -104.62 29.75
CA GLU A 234 -13.83 -103.52 30.41
C GLU A 234 -12.91 -102.33 30.72
N GLU A 235 -11.69 -102.58 31.22
CA GLU A 235 -10.67 -101.56 31.44
C GLU A 235 -10.22 -100.92 30.12
N ASN A 236 -10.04 -101.70 29.05
CA ASN A 236 -9.76 -101.16 27.73
C ASN A 236 -10.86 -100.23 27.26
N PHE A 237 -12.12 -100.69 27.31
CA PHE A 237 -13.27 -99.89 26.91
C PHE A 237 -13.37 -98.59 27.73
N ARG A 238 -13.11 -98.66 29.04
CA ARG A 238 -13.07 -97.47 29.90
C ARG A 238 -11.94 -96.51 29.52
N LEU A 239 -10.74 -97.02 29.25
CA LEU A 239 -9.60 -96.22 28.81
C LEU A 239 -9.83 -95.62 27.42
N GLU A 240 -10.49 -96.35 26.52
CA GLU A 240 -10.90 -95.87 25.20
C GLU A 240 -11.89 -94.71 25.34
N ASN A 241 -12.92 -94.84 26.17
CA ASN A 241 -13.87 -93.75 26.43
C ASN A 241 -13.17 -92.51 27.04
N LEU A 242 -12.32 -92.69 28.06
CA LEU A 242 -11.56 -91.57 28.65
C LEU A 242 -10.62 -90.90 27.63
N LYS A 243 -10.00 -91.70 26.76
CA LYS A 243 -9.15 -91.19 25.67
C LYS A 243 -9.99 -90.44 24.64
N GLU A 244 -11.21 -90.89 24.33
CA GLU A 244 -12.14 -90.18 23.46
C GLU A 244 -12.62 -88.87 24.09
N ASP A 245 -12.96 -88.84 25.38
CA ASP A 245 -13.33 -87.63 26.12
C ASP A 245 -12.19 -86.60 26.14
N GLU A 246 -10.96 -87.03 26.43
CA GLU A 246 -9.79 -86.14 26.40
C GLU A 246 -9.50 -85.66 24.96
N ARG A 247 -9.69 -86.50 23.94
CA ARG A 247 -9.59 -86.08 22.54
C ARG A 247 -10.63 -85.01 22.20
N LEU A 248 -11.87 -85.18 22.62
CA LEU A 248 -12.93 -84.17 22.42
C LEU A 248 -12.55 -82.86 23.12
N ARG A 249 -12.05 -82.93 24.36
CA ARG A 249 -11.57 -81.76 25.10
C ARG A 249 -10.39 -81.05 24.43
N CYS A 250 -9.44 -81.81 23.87
CA CYS A 250 -8.36 -81.23 23.06
C CYS A 250 -8.91 -80.48 21.84
N VAL A 251 -9.87 -81.06 21.12
CA VAL A 251 -10.50 -80.41 19.96
C VAL A 251 -11.28 -79.14 20.36
N GLU A 252 -11.96 -79.15 21.51
CA GLU A 252 -12.64 -77.96 22.04
C GLU A 252 -11.64 -76.84 22.40
N LEU A 253 -10.57 -77.19 23.11
CA LEU A 253 -9.51 -76.22 23.45
C LEU A 253 -8.82 -75.67 22.19
N GLU A 254 -8.58 -76.49 21.17
CA GLU A 254 -8.05 -76.03 19.88
C GLU A 254 -8.99 -75.02 19.20
N LYS A 255 -10.31 -75.26 19.25
CA LYS A 255 -11.31 -74.30 18.75
C LYS A 255 -11.28 -72.99 19.54
N GLU A 256 -11.25 -73.06 20.87
CA GLU A 256 -11.16 -71.87 21.71
C GLU A 256 -9.88 -71.06 21.43
N VAL A 257 -8.74 -71.73 21.27
CA VAL A 257 -7.47 -71.09 20.91
C VAL A 257 -7.58 -70.43 19.54
N ALA A 258 -8.17 -71.10 18.54
CA ALA A 258 -8.37 -70.52 17.21
C ALA A 258 -9.31 -69.31 17.24
N GLU A 259 -10.41 -69.37 17.98
CA GLU A 259 -11.33 -68.23 18.17
C GLU A 259 -10.63 -67.05 18.86
N LEU A 260 -9.86 -67.32 19.92
CA LEU A 260 -9.11 -66.29 20.63
C LEU A 260 -8.03 -65.67 19.73
N GLN A 261 -7.35 -66.46 18.90
CA GLN A 261 -6.39 -65.96 17.92
C GLN A 261 -7.06 -65.07 16.87
N GLN A 262 -8.22 -65.46 16.32
CA GLN A 262 -8.98 -64.63 15.39
C GLN A 262 -9.45 -63.33 16.04
N ARG A 263 -9.96 -63.39 17.28
CA ARG A 263 -10.34 -62.18 18.04
C ARG A 263 -9.13 -61.28 18.28
N ASN A 264 -7.97 -61.84 18.61
CA ASN A 264 -6.74 -61.07 18.81
C ASN A 264 -6.29 -60.38 17.51
N GLN A 265 -6.32 -61.10 16.38
CA GLN A 265 -6.03 -60.54 15.05
C GLN A 265 -6.96 -59.38 14.71
N ALA A 266 -8.27 -59.52 14.93
CA ALA A 266 -9.25 -58.45 14.72
C ALA A 266 -9.01 -57.25 15.63
N LEU A 267 -8.65 -57.47 16.91
CA LEU A 267 -8.28 -56.38 17.82
C LEU A 267 -6.99 -55.68 17.38
N THR A 268 -6.00 -56.42 16.86
CA THR A 268 -4.77 -55.83 16.34
C THR A 268 -4.99 -55.02 15.06
N SER A 269 -5.88 -55.45 14.15
CA SER A 269 -6.21 -54.67 12.96
C SER A 269 -6.97 -53.38 13.32
N LEU A 270 -7.93 -53.46 14.24
CA LEU A 270 -8.62 -52.28 14.79
C LEU A 270 -7.66 -51.30 15.48
N ALA A 271 -6.66 -51.80 16.21
CA ALA A 271 -5.63 -50.96 16.81
C ALA A 271 -4.74 -50.27 15.76
N GLN A 272 -4.41 -50.96 14.68
CA GLN A 272 -3.67 -50.39 13.54
C GLN A 272 -4.50 -49.30 12.84
N GLU A 273 -5.78 -49.55 12.57
CA GLU A 273 -6.69 -48.55 11.98
C GLU A 273 -6.87 -47.32 12.90
N ALA A 274 -7.01 -47.52 14.21
CA ALA A 274 -7.07 -46.41 15.16
C ALA A 274 -5.77 -45.58 15.16
N GLN A 275 -4.62 -46.23 14.98
CA GLN A 275 -3.34 -45.55 14.87
C GLN A 275 -3.24 -44.76 13.55
N THR A 276 -3.63 -45.33 12.41
CA THR A 276 -3.61 -44.60 11.12
C THR A 276 -4.56 -43.40 11.15
N LEU A 277 -5.76 -43.56 11.70
CA LEU A 277 -6.71 -42.44 11.86
C LEU A 277 -6.16 -41.34 12.77
N LYS A 278 -5.40 -41.71 13.81
CA LYS A 278 -4.73 -40.74 14.68
C LYS A 278 -3.65 -39.96 13.92
N ASP A 279 -2.86 -40.65 13.12
CA ASP A 279 -1.81 -40.02 12.30
C ASP A 279 -2.45 -39.05 11.28
N GLU A 280 -3.54 -39.45 10.62
CA GLU A 280 -4.32 -38.56 9.73
C GLU A 280 -4.88 -37.33 10.48
N MET A 281 -5.41 -37.51 11.68
CA MET A 281 -5.89 -36.41 12.51
C MET A 281 -4.76 -35.44 12.90
N ASP A 282 -3.56 -35.94 13.16
CA ASP A 282 -2.40 -35.11 13.48
C ASP A 282 -1.87 -34.36 12.24
N GLU A 283 -1.91 -34.96 11.05
CA GLU A 283 -1.65 -34.26 9.79
C GLU A 283 -2.67 -33.14 9.54
N LEU A 284 -3.96 -33.42 9.75
CA LEU A 284 -5.03 -32.43 9.62
C LEU A 284 -4.85 -31.28 10.62
N ARG A 285 -4.47 -31.55 11.87
CA ARG A 285 -4.13 -30.51 12.86
C ARG A 285 -2.98 -29.62 12.39
N GLN A 286 -1.88 -30.21 11.89
CA GLN A 286 -0.77 -29.43 11.36
C GLN A 286 -1.20 -28.57 10.15
N SER A 287 -2.06 -29.11 9.27
CA SER A 287 -2.59 -28.35 8.14
C SER A 287 -3.47 -27.17 8.60
N SER A 288 -4.29 -27.37 9.65
CA SER A 288 -5.10 -26.32 10.26
C SER A 288 -4.24 -25.23 10.88
N GLU A 289 -3.18 -25.59 11.62
CA GLU A 289 -2.22 -24.60 12.16
C GLU A 289 -1.53 -23.80 11.05
N ARG A 290 -1.15 -24.47 9.95
CA ARG A 290 -0.58 -23.79 8.76
C ARG A 290 -1.61 -22.82 8.16
N ALA A 291 -2.87 -23.21 8.06
CA ALA A 291 -3.95 -22.34 7.60
C ALA A 291 -4.13 -21.12 8.52
N SER A 292 -4.18 -21.31 9.84
CA SER A 292 -4.28 -20.20 10.80
C SER A 292 -3.08 -19.24 10.74
N ARG A 293 -1.86 -19.75 10.50
CA ARG A 293 -0.68 -18.89 10.25
C ARG A 293 -0.84 -18.07 8.98
N LEU A 294 -1.34 -18.67 7.89
CA LEU A 294 -1.60 -17.96 6.64
C LEU A 294 -2.69 -16.90 6.83
N GLU A 295 -3.78 -17.21 7.52
CA GLU A 295 -4.84 -16.24 7.87
C GLU A 295 -4.29 -15.07 8.69
N ALA A 296 -3.42 -15.34 9.67
CA ALA A 296 -2.75 -14.28 10.43
C ALA A 296 -1.90 -13.39 9.50
N THR A 297 -1.13 -13.96 8.57
CA THR A 297 -0.37 -13.17 7.59
C THR A 297 -1.27 -12.37 6.64
N LEU A 298 -2.38 -12.96 6.19
CA LEU A 298 -3.36 -12.26 5.34
C LEU A 298 -4.01 -11.10 6.09
N SER A 299 -4.37 -11.28 7.36
CA SER A 299 -4.88 -10.19 8.21
C SER A 299 -3.87 -9.07 8.39
N GLY A 300 -2.57 -9.41 8.47
CA GLY A 300 -1.47 -8.44 8.53
C GLY A 300 -1.30 -7.69 7.22
N CYS A 301 -1.38 -8.38 6.08
CA CYS A 301 -1.35 -7.77 4.75
C CYS A 301 -2.55 -6.84 4.52
N GLN A 302 -3.75 -7.23 4.96
CA GLN A 302 -4.96 -6.39 4.90
C GLN A 302 -4.80 -5.11 5.71
N ARG A 303 -4.26 -5.19 6.93
CA ARG A 303 -3.96 -4.01 7.76
C ARG A 303 -2.97 -3.06 7.06
N ARG A 304 -1.87 -3.60 6.53
CA ARG A 304 -0.89 -2.80 5.75
C ARG A 304 -1.51 -2.17 4.50
N LEU A 305 -2.43 -2.84 3.81
CA LEU A 305 -3.16 -2.26 2.69
C LEU A 305 -4.07 -1.11 3.13
N GLY A 306 -4.70 -1.22 4.31
CA GLY A 306 -5.44 -0.13 4.94
C GLY A 306 -4.56 1.09 5.21
N GLU A 307 -3.42 0.88 5.86
CA GLU A 307 -2.40 1.93 6.14
C GLU A 307 -1.90 2.60 4.85
N LEU A 308 -1.60 1.82 3.80
CA LEU A 308 -1.24 2.35 2.49
C LEU A 308 -2.39 3.17 1.86
N GLY A 309 -3.64 2.76 2.07
CA GLY A 309 -4.82 3.51 1.65
C GLY A 309 -4.93 4.86 2.36
N GLU A 310 -4.68 4.89 3.67
CA GLU A 310 -4.66 6.12 4.47
C GLU A 310 -3.52 7.05 4.06
N LEU A 311 -2.30 6.52 3.89
CA LEU A 311 -1.16 7.28 3.38
C LEU A 311 -1.44 7.89 2.01
N ARG A 312 -2.09 7.14 1.10
CA ARG A 312 -2.51 7.68 -0.20
C ARG A 312 -3.52 8.83 -0.06
N ARG A 313 -4.46 8.76 0.89
CA ARG A 313 -5.38 9.87 1.18
C ARG A 313 -4.65 11.09 1.74
N GLN A 314 -3.69 10.87 2.64
CA GLN A 314 -2.86 11.95 3.20
C GLN A 314 -2.03 12.64 2.10
N VAL A 315 -1.44 11.88 1.19
CA VAL A 315 -0.70 12.43 0.05
C VAL A 315 -1.61 13.29 -0.82
N ARG A 316 -2.82 12.83 -1.17
CA ARG A 316 -3.80 13.61 -1.94
C ARG A 316 -4.19 14.91 -1.24
N LEU A 317 -4.43 14.86 0.07
CA LEU A 317 -4.76 16.05 0.86
C LEU A 317 -3.60 17.07 0.86
N LEU A 318 -2.35 16.59 0.93
CA LEU A 318 -1.17 17.46 0.83
C LEU A 318 -1.00 18.04 -0.58
N GLU A 319 -1.27 17.26 -1.62
CA GLU A 319 -1.28 17.72 -3.02
C GLU A 319 -2.34 18.81 -3.24
N GLU A 320 -3.56 18.63 -2.74
CA GLU A 320 -4.64 19.62 -2.79
C GLU A 320 -4.28 20.91 -2.05
N ARG A 321 -3.69 20.79 -0.84
CA ARG A 321 -3.19 21.95 -0.08
C ARG A 321 -2.08 22.68 -0.82
N ASN A 322 -1.12 21.96 -1.40
CA ASN A 322 -0.04 22.53 -2.19
C ASN A 322 -0.56 23.23 -3.44
N ALA A 323 -1.54 22.65 -4.14
CA ALA A 323 -2.22 23.29 -5.26
C ALA A 323 -2.90 24.60 -4.84
N GLY A 324 -3.62 24.58 -3.71
CA GLY A 324 -4.22 25.79 -3.14
C GLY A 324 -3.18 26.86 -2.76
N HIS A 325 -2.02 26.47 -2.22
CA HIS A 325 -0.92 27.41 -1.97
C HIS A 325 -0.33 28.00 -3.25
N ALA A 326 -0.19 27.20 -4.32
CA ALA A 326 0.27 27.68 -5.62
C ALA A 326 -0.71 28.67 -6.25
N GLU A 327 -2.02 28.39 -6.16
CA GLU A 327 -3.06 29.31 -6.64
C GLU A 327 -3.06 30.64 -5.90
N ARG A 328 -2.95 30.63 -4.56
CA ARG A 328 -2.82 31.85 -3.75
C ARG A 328 -1.57 32.64 -4.11
N THR A 329 -0.45 31.96 -4.33
CA THR A 329 0.81 32.61 -4.75
C THR A 329 0.61 33.30 -6.10
N ARG A 330 -0.02 32.62 -7.07
CA ARG A 330 -0.34 33.21 -8.38
C ARG A 330 -1.24 34.44 -8.26
N GLN A 331 -2.27 34.39 -7.40
CA GLN A 331 -3.15 35.54 -7.14
C GLN A 331 -2.37 36.73 -6.59
N LEU A 332 -1.49 36.51 -5.61
CA LEU A 332 -0.65 37.56 -5.03
C LEU A 332 0.34 38.13 -6.06
N GLU A 333 0.91 37.30 -6.93
CA GLU A 333 1.75 37.78 -8.04
C GLU A 333 0.96 38.66 -9.02
N ASP A 334 -0.27 38.28 -9.36
CA ASP A 334 -1.12 39.08 -10.25
C ASP A 334 -1.53 40.41 -9.60
N GLU A 335 -1.83 40.42 -8.30
CA GLU A 335 -2.04 41.64 -7.53
C GLU A 335 -0.79 42.51 -7.49
N LEU A 336 0.40 41.92 -7.33
CA LEU A 336 1.66 42.64 -7.38
C LEU A 336 1.91 43.25 -8.77
N ARG A 337 1.62 42.52 -9.86
CA ARG A 337 1.69 43.03 -11.23
C ARG A 337 0.76 44.23 -11.42
N ARG A 338 -0.49 44.15 -10.95
CA ARG A 338 -1.48 45.25 -10.99
C ARG A 338 -1.04 46.44 -10.15
N ALA A 339 -0.51 46.20 -8.95
CA ALA A 339 0.04 47.27 -8.12
C ALA A 339 1.24 47.95 -8.81
N GLY A 340 2.08 47.18 -9.50
CA GLY A 340 3.17 47.69 -10.32
C GLY A 340 2.70 48.62 -11.43
N THR A 341 1.65 48.25 -12.18
CA THR A 341 1.10 49.11 -13.25
C THR A 341 0.48 50.39 -12.69
N LEU A 342 -0.27 50.30 -11.58
CA LEU A 342 -0.83 51.49 -10.90
C LEU A 342 0.25 52.42 -10.36
N ARG A 343 1.34 51.88 -9.80
CA ARG A 343 2.50 52.68 -9.36
C ARG A 343 3.15 53.41 -10.53
N ALA A 344 3.37 52.74 -11.65
CA ALA A 344 3.91 53.38 -12.85
C ALA A 344 3.01 54.52 -13.37
N GLN A 345 1.68 54.34 -13.32
CA GLN A 345 0.71 55.38 -13.66
C GLN A 345 0.78 56.57 -12.68
N LEU A 346 0.83 56.31 -11.38
CA LEU A 346 0.98 57.36 -10.35
C LEU A 346 2.29 58.12 -10.50
N GLU A 347 3.40 57.45 -10.83
CA GLU A 347 4.67 58.11 -11.14
C GLU A 347 4.57 58.99 -12.39
N GLY A 348 3.85 58.53 -13.42
CA GLY A 348 3.52 59.33 -14.60
C GLY A 348 2.76 60.60 -14.25
N HIS A 349 1.67 60.48 -13.49
CA HIS A 349 0.89 61.63 -13.02
C HIS A 349 1.70 62.57 -12.11
N ARG A 350 2.58 62.02 -11.26
CA ARG A 350 3.48 62.83 -10.42
C ARG A 350 4.44 63.67 -11.27
N ARG A 351 5.01 63.10 -12.34
CA ARG A 351 5.85 63.84 -13.29
C ARG A 351 5.07 64.95 -14.00
N GLN A 352 3.86 64.65 -14.48
CA GLN A 352 2.98 65.65 -15.08
C GLN A 352 2.67 66.81 -14.12
N VAL A 353 2.40 66.52 -12.84
CA VAL A 353 2.18 67.56 -11.82
C VAL A 353 3.45 68.41 -11.62
N GLN A 354 4.64 67.80 -11.59
CA GLN A 354 5.90 68.54 -11.46
C GLN A 354 6.18 69.44 -12.67
N GLU A 355 5.91 68.96 -13.90
CA GLU A 355 6.03 69.75 -15.12
C GLU A 355 5.09 70.95 -15.12
N LEU A 356 3.81 70.75 -14.78
CA LEU A 356 2.83 71.82 -14.65
C LEU A 356 3.20 72.82 -13.56
N GLN A 357 3.76 72.35 -12.44
CA GLN A 357 4.26 73.23 -11.37
C GLN A 357 5.43 74.08 -11.86
N SER A 358 6.38 73.52 -12.62
CA SER A 358 7.49 74.27 -13.22
C SER A 358 6.97 75.31 -14.21
N GLN A 359 6.04 74.94 -15.09
CA GLN A 359 5.42 75.87 -16.04
C GLN A 359 4.71 77.02 -15.32
N ARG A 360 3.92 76.72 -14.29
CA ARG A 360 3.27 77.74 -13.45
C ARG A 360 4.30 78.66 -12.79
N GLN A 361 5.43 78.13 -12.30
CA GLN A 361 6.50 78.94 -11.72
C GLN A 361 7.14 79.86 -12.76
N GLU A 362 7.40 79.35 -13.97
CA GLU A 362 7.91 80.18 -15.07
C GLU A 362 6.94 81.27 -15.49
N GLU A 363 5.64 80.98 -15.56
CA GLU A 363 4.59 81.97 -15.82
C GLU A 363 4.48 83.00 -14.71
N ALA A 364 4.58 82.59 -13.44
CA ALA A 364 4.60 83.50 -12.30
C ALA A 364 5.81 84.45 -12.38
N LEU A 365 7.01 83.94 -12.67
CA LEU A 365 8.21 84.76 -12.86
C LEU A 365 8.07 85.71 -14.06
N LYS A 366 7.43 85.28 -15.16
CA LYS A 366 7.13 86.17 -16.30
C LYS A 366 6.15 87.27 -15.91
N ALA A 367 5.09 86.94 -15.15
CA ALA A 367 4.13 87.92 -14.66
C ALA A 367 4.80 88.95 -13.72
N GLU A 368 5.68 88.50 -12.83
CA GLU A 368 6.47 89.39 -11.95
C GLU A 368 7.34 90.36 -12.77
N LYS A 369 7.99 89.88 -13.84
CA LYS A 369 8.77 90.73 -14.75
C LYS A 369 7.89 91.80 -15.40
N TRP A 370 6.75 91.43 -15.97
CA TRP A 370 5.83 92.39 -16.59
C TRP A 370 5.25 93.39 -15.59
N LEU A 371 4.96 92.97 -14.36
CA LEU A 371 4.52 93.89 -13.30
C LEU A 371 5.61 94.92 -12.95
N PHE A 372 6.86 94.49 -12.88
CA PHE A 372 7.99 95.40 -12.66
C PHE A 372 8.16 96.41 -13.81
N GLU A 373 8.09 95.92 -15.06
CA GLU A 373 8.18 96.78 -16.25
C GLU A 373 7.01 97.77 -16.32
N TYR A 374 5.79 97.32 -16.02
CA TYR A 374 4.61 98.17 -15.94
C TYR A 374 4.79 99.29 -14.92
N ARG A 375 5.18 98.97 -13.68
CA ARG A 375 5.45 99.96 -12.62
C ARG A 375 6.52 100.96 -13.04
N THR A 376 7.60 100.49 -13.66
CA THR A 376 8.67 101.37 -14.16
C THR A 376 8.16 102.33 -15.24
N LEU A 377 7.28 101.86 -16.13
CA LEU A 377 6.65 102.70 -17.15
C LEU A 377 5.63 103.66 -16.56
N GLU A 378 4.87 103.23 -15.56
CA GLU A 378 3.93 104.05 -14.80
C GLU A 378 4.65 105.21 -14.10
N GLU A 379 5.76 104.94 -13.39
CA GLU A 379 6.61 105.97 -12.77
C GLU A 379 7.14 106.98 -13.80
N LYS A 380 7.58 106.51 -14.98
CA LYS A 380 8.01 107.39 -16.08
C LYS A 380 6.86 108.24 -16.62
N TYR A 381 5.69 107.65 -16.79
CA TYR A 381 4.50 108.36 -17.24
C TYR A 381 4.10 109.45 -16.23
N GLU A 382 4.05 109.12 -14.95
CA GLU A 382 3.79 110.07 -13.87
C GLU A 382 4.80 111.23 -13.86
N ALA A 383 6.09 110.93 -14.07
CA ALA A 383 7.12 111.97 -14.17
C ALA A 383 6.86 112.92 -15.35
N VAL A 384 6.51 112.39 -16.53
CA VAL A 384 6.15 113.20 -17.71
C VAL A 384 4.88 114.02 -17.47
N VAL A 385 3.89 113.46 -16.78
CA VAL A 385 2.67 114.19 -16.40
C VAL A 385 3.01 115.37 -15.49
N LYS A 386 3.85 115.17 -14.47
CA LYS A 386 4.30 116.24 -13.57
C LYS A 386 5.07 117.33 -14.33
N GLU A 387 5.95 116.98 -15.26
CA GLU A 387 6.64 117.97 -16.10
C GLU A 387 5.68 118.72 -17.03
N LYS A 388 4.67 118.03 -17.60
CA LYS A 388 3.62 118.67 -18.38
C LYS A 388 2.82 119.67 -17.53
N GLU A 389 2.46 119.31 -16.31
CA GLU A 389 1.75 120.19 -15.36
C GLU A 389 2.60 121.43 -15.04
N ARG A 390 3.88 121.27 -14.73
CA ARG A 390 4.82 122.39 -14.54
C ARG A 390 4.89 123.31 -15.77
N LEU A 391 5.01 122.76 -16.97
CA LEU A 391 5.02 123.55 -18.20
C LEU A 391 3.70 124.30 -18.45
N ILE A 392 2.57 123.72 -18.02
CA ILE A 392 1.27 124.39 -18.07
C ILE A 392 1.24 125.57 -17.09
N GLU A 393 1.70 125.37 -15.85
CA GLU A 393 1.81 126.43 -14.84
C GLU A 393 2.75 127.56 -15.32
N GLU A 394 3.94 127.22 -15.85
CA GLU A 394 4.87 128.17 -16.44
C GLU A 394 4.22 128.93 -17.60
N ARG A 395 3.57 128.23 -18.53
CA ARG A 395 2.83 128.86 -19.64
C ARG A 395 1.76 129.82 -19.13
N ASP A 396 0.97 129.42 -18.13
CA ASP A 396 -0.12 130.23 -17.60
C ASP A 396 0.41 131.44 -16.85
N SER A 397 1.46 131.32 -16.06
CA SER A 397 2.14 132.46 -15.43
C SER A 397 2.72 133.44 -16.46
N LEU A 398 3.29 132.94 -17.57
CA LEU A 398 3.78 133.79 -18.67
C LEU A 398 2.64 134.47 -19.42
N ARG A 399 1.49 133.80 -19.58
CA ARG A 399 0.26 134.40 -20.14
C ARG A 399 -0.28 135.49 -19.22
N GLU A 400 -0.39 135.22 -17.93
CA GLU A 400 -0.80 136.20 -16.92
C GLU A 400 0.14 137.41 -16.92
N ALA A 401 1.45 137.22 -16.89
CA ALA A 401 2.43 138.30 -16.98
C ALA A 401 2.33 139.09 -18.31
N HIS A 402 2.06 138.39 -19.42
CA HIS A 402 1.83 139.05 -20.70
C HIS A 402 0.53 139.88 -20.70
N GLU A 403 -0.55 139.36 -20.13
CA GLU A 403 -1.83 140.03 -19.97
C GLU A 403 -1.70 141.25 -19.04
N GLU A 404 -1.00 141.13 -17.92
CA GLU A 404 -0.67 142.24 -17.01
C GLU A 404 0.13 143.33 -17.73
N LEU A 405 1.17 142.98 -18.48
CA LEU A 405 1.93 143.93 -19.29
C LEU A 405 1.06 144.62 -20.34
N CYS A 406 0.14 143.89 -20.99
CA CYS A 406 -0.84 144.46 -21.91
C CYS A 406 -1.79 145.43 -21.19
N CYS A 407 -2.30 145.07 -20.01
CA CYS A 407 -3.13 145.93 -19.17
C CYS A 407 -2.39 147.20 -18.75
N VAL A 408 -1.12 147.11 -18.35
CA VAL A 408 -0.26 148.27 -18.04
C VAL A 408 -0.06 149.13 -19.29
N GLN A 409 0.17 148.55 -20.46
CA GLN A 409 0.28 149.31 -21.71
C GLN A 409 -1.04 150.02 -22.08
N VAL A 410 -2.19 149.37 -21.88
CA VAL A 410 -3.52 149.97 -22.10
C VAL A 410 -3.83 151.03 -21.05
N GLN A 411 -3.50 150.82 -19.76
CA GLN A 411 -3.60 151.84 -18.72
C GLN A 411 -2.64 152.99 -18.99
N GLN A 412 -1.42 152.77 -19.44
CA GLN A 412 -0.49 153.85 -19.83
C GLN A 412 -1.02 154.62 -21.05
N ARG A 413 -1.61 153.94 -22.05
CA ARG A 413 -2.30 154.61 -23.17
C ARG A 413 -3.56 155.35 -22.71
N GLY A 414 -4.33 154.77 -21.79
CA GLY A 414 -5.53 155.35 -21.20
C GLY A 414 -5.23 156.53 -20.27
N LEU A 415 -4.13 156.49 -19.53
CA LEU A 415 -3.60 157.60 -18.71
C LEU A 415 -2.94 158.66 -19.60
N SER A 416 -2.29 158.28 -20.71
CA SER A 416 -1.84 159.25 -21.72
C SER A 416 -3.02 159.92 -22.44
N GLN A 417 -4.19 159.28 -22.50
CA GLN A 417 -5.45 159.87 -22.99
C GLN A 417 -6.25 160.59 -21.89
N ALA A 418 -6.14 160.19 -20.63
CA ALA A 418 -6.88 160.73 -19.48
C ALA A 418 -6.11 161.83 -18.71
N ASP A 419 -4.79 161.99 -18.91
CA ASP A 419 -4.01 163.16 -18.48
C ASP A 419 -4.43 164.45 -19.20
N VAL A 420 -5.38 164.37 -20.14
CA VAL A 420 -6.04 165.53 -20.77
C VAL A 420 -7.39 165.87 -20.12
N GLN A 421 -7.98 165.05 -19.24
CA GLN A 421 -9.33 165.29 -18.69
C GLN A 421 -9.53 164.87 -17.22
N LEU A 422 -8.79 165.56 -16.35
CA LEU A 422 -9.21 166.18 -15.07
C LEU A 422 -9.52 165.34 -13.80
N GLN A 423 -8.69 165.58 -12.77
CA GLN A 423 -9.02 165.97 -11.39
C GLN A 423 -10.27 165.38 -10.67
N GLN A 424 -10.01 164.74 -9.51
CA GLN A 424 -10.81 164.59 -8.27
C GLN A 424 -11.14 163.14 -7.83
N MET A 425 -10.88 162.89 -6.53
CA MET A 425 -10.74 161.64 -5.74
C MET A 425 -12.10 160.91 -5.38
N PRO A 426 -12.20 159.95 -4.40
CA PRO A 426 -12.03 158.48 -4.49
C PRO A 426 -13.17 157.59 -3.83
N SER A 427 -13.06 156.24 -3.97
CA SER A 427 -13.51 155.15 -3.02
C SER A 427 -14.91 154.43 -3.19
N PRO A 428 -15.22 153.31 -2.46
CA PRO A 428 -15.17 151.91 -2.93
C PRO A 428 -16.54 151.14 -2.85
N VAL A 429 -16.72 150.01 -3.57
CA VAL A 429 -17.92 149.16 -3.45
C VAL A 429 -17.57 147.67 -3.45
N GLU A 430 -17.30 147.12 -2.27
CA GLU A 430 -17.37 145.68 -2.00
C GLU A 430 -18.63 145.44 -1.17
N ASN A 431 -19.74 145.02 -1.80
CA ASN A 431 -20.92 144.32 -1.21
C ASN A 431 -22.13 144.26 -2.16
N LEU A 432 -21.93 144.05 -3.46
CA LEU A 432 -23.03 143.92 -4.44
C LEU A 432 -23.30 142.46 -4.89
N ALA A 433 -22.42 141.51 -4.54
CA ALA A 433 -22.46 140.15 -5.09
C ALA A 433 -23.46 139.18 -4.40
N ALA A 434 -23.98 139.51 -3.20
CA ALA A 434 -24.84 138.61 -2.43
C ALA A 434 -26.36 138.74 -2.73
N GLU A 435 -26.79 139.83 -3.38
CA GLU A 435 -28.22 140.09 -3.67
C GLU A 435 -28.68 139.69 -5.09
N ILE A 436 -27.79 139.18 -5.95
CA ILE A 436 -28.07 138.91 -7.39
C ILE A 436 -28.40 137.42 -7.66
N LEU A 437 -28.93 136.66 -6.70
CA LEU A 437 -29.37 135.27 -6.94
C LEU A 437 -30.90 135.20 -7.02
N PRO A 438 -31.49 134.97 -8.22
CA PRO A 438 -32.94 134.86 -8.44
C PRO A 438 -33.61 133.83 -7.50
N ALA A 439 -34.82 134.16 -7.01
CA ALA A 439 -35.58 133.33 -6.07
C ALA A 439 -35.83 131.89 -6.56
N GLU A 440 -35.99 131.70 -7.87
CA GLU A 440 -36.21 130.40 -8.52
C GLU A 440 -35.02 129.43 -8.37
N LEU A 441 -33.79 129.95 -8.36
CA LEU A 441 -32.59 129.14 -8.12
C LEU A 441 -32.48 128.72 -6.65
N ARG A 442 -33.00 129.52 -5.72
CA ARG A 442 -33.06 129.13 -4.29
C ARG A 442 -34.07 128.00 -4.05
N GLU A 443 -35.23 128.04 -4.71
CA GLU A 443 -36.25 126.99 -4.60
C GLU A 443 -35.80 125.66 -5.20
N THR A 444 -35.13 125.68 -6.36
CA THR A 444 -34.58 124.46 -6.99
C THR A 444 -33.50 123.82 -6.13
N VAL A 445 -32.61 124.61 -5.53
CA VAL A 445 -31.60 124.11 -4.57
C VAL A 445 -32.28 123.48 -3.35
N LEU A 446 -33.33 124.09 -2.79
CA LEU A 446 -34.07 123.52 -1.65
C LEU A 446 -34.80 122.21 -2.02
N ARG A 447 -35.39 122.12 -3.22
CA ARG A 447 -36.02 120.88 -3.72
C ARG A 447 -34.99 119.76 -3.88
N LEU A 448 -33.86 120.06 -4.52
CA LEU A 448 -32.77 119.09 -4.70
C LEU A 448 -32.18 118.67 -3.35
N GLN A 449 -32.03 119.58 -2.39
CA GLN A 449 -31.58 119.23 -1.03
C GLN A 449 -32.56 118.29 -0.31
N ARG A 450 -33.88 118.48 -0.47
CA ARG A 450 -34.90 117.56 0.09
C ARG A 450 -34.85 116.18 -0.60
N GLU A 451 -34.70 116.16 -1.91
CA GLU A 451 -34.60 114.93 -2.69
C GLU A 451 -33.32 114.14 -2.34
N ASN A 452 -32.18 114.82 -2.19
CA ASN A 452 -30.92 114.21 -1.77
C ASN A 452 -31.03 113.62 -0.35
N ARG A 453 -31.68 114.34 0.58
CA ARG A 453 -31.96 113.79 1.93
C ARG A 453 -32.82 112.53 1.87
N ARG A 454 -33.83 112.48 0.99
CA ARG A 454 -34.67 111.30 0.80
C ARG A 454 -33.87 110.12 0.22
N LEU A 455 -33.04 110.36 -0.79
CA LEU A 455 -32.19 109.33 -1.40
C LEU A 455 -31.19 108.77 -0.39
N CYS A 456 -30.54 109.61 0.42
CA CYS A 456 -29.64 109.14 1.48
C CYS A 456 -30.35 108.25 2.51
N GLN A 457 -31.59 108.60 2.90
CA GLN A 457 -32.38 107.77 3.82
C GLN A 457 -32.76 106.43 3.19
N GLN A 458 -33.10 106.42 1.91
CA GLN A 458 -33.43 105.21 1.16
C GLN A 458 -32.22 104.29 1.00
N GLU A 459 -31.06 104.83 0.63
CA GLU A 459 -29.81 104.06 0.56
C GLU A 459 -29.43 103.47 1.93
N ALA A 460 -29.59 104.22 3.02
CA ALA A 460 -29.32 103.72 4.36
C ALA A 460 -30.26 102.56 4.74
N ALA A 461 -31.55 102.65 4.38
CA ALA A 461 -32.52 101.58 4.61
C ALA A 461 -32.21 100.33 3.78
N ASP A 462 -31.80 100.50 2.51
CA ASP A 462 -31.44 99.39 1.64
C ASP A 462 -30.12 98.74 2.07
N ARG A 463 -29.13 99.52 2.56
CA ARG A 463 -27.92 98.99 3.20
C ARG A 463 -28.25 98.13 4.43
N GLY A 464 -29.13 98.61 5.31
CA GLY A 464 -29.60 97.83 6.47
C GLY A 464 -30.27 96.51 6.06
N ARG A 465 -31.13 96.52 5.03
CA ARG A 465 -31.74 95.28 4.50
C ARG A 465 -30.69 94.32 3.92
N THR A 466 -29.68 94.83 3.22
CA THR A 466 -28.61 93.98 2.68
C THR A 466 -27.78 93.33 3.79
N GLU A 467 -27.48 94.05 4.87
CA GLU A 467 -26.77 93.52 6.04
C GLU A 467 -27.60 92.45 6.77
N GLU A 468 -28.91 92.67 6.93
CA GLU A 468 -29.82 91.68 7.51
C GLU A 468 -29.87 90.38 6.68
N LEU A 469 -30.00 90.50 5.35
CA LEU A 469 -30.00 89.36 4.43
C LEU A 469 -28.65 88.62 4.44
N GLN A 470 -27.53 89.35 4.50
CA GLN A 470 -26.21 88.74 4.67
C GLN A 470 -26.11 87.96 5.98
N GLY A 471 -26.58 88.53 7.09
CA GLY A 471 -26.62 87.85 8.39
C GLY A 471 -27.50 86.60 8.40
N GLN A 472 -28.63 86.61 7.69
CA GLN A 472 -29.48 85.42 7.52
C GLN A 472 -28.79 84.34 6.67
N LEU A 473 -28.13 84.73 5.58
CA LEU A 473 -27.36 83.81 4.73
C LEU A 473 -26.21 83.16 5.51
N GLU A 474 -25.48 83.93 6.32
CA GLU A 474 -24.43 83.39 7.18
C GLU A 474 -24.96 82.39 8.21
N LYS A 475 -26.09 82.69 8.86
CA LYS A 475 -26.74 81.76 9.81
C LYS A 475 -27.17 80.47 9.12
N ALA A 476 -27.79 80.58 7.95
CA ALA A 476 -28.19 79.42 7.15
C ALA A 476 -26.99 78.59 6.71
N ASN A 477 -25.91 79.24 6.26
CA ASN A 477 -24.66 78.58 5.91
C ASN A 477 -24.05 77.86 7.12
N ARG A 478 -23.94 78.50 8.29
CA ARG A 478 -23.42 77.85 9.51
C ARG A 478 -24.24 76.62 9.90
N ALA A 479 -25.57 76.70 9.81
CA ALA A 479 -26.45 75.56 10.04
C ALA A 479 -26.20 74.43 9.02
N ARG A 480 -26.05 74.77 7.72
CA ARG A 480 -25.75 73.81 6.65
C ARG A 480 -24.42 73.08 6.91
N HIS A 481 -23.35 73.80 7.23
CA HIS A 481 -22.06 73.20 7.55
C HIS A 481 -22.15 72.31 8.81
N GLY A 482 -22.94 72.71 9.81
CA GLY A 482 -23.23 71.87 10.98
C GLY A 482 -23.90 70.55 10.60
N LEU A 483 -24.90 70.57 9.73
CA LEU A 483 -25.56 69.35 9.24
C LEU A 483 -24.64 68.50 8.35
N GLU A 484 -23.84 69.10 7.48
CA GLU A 484 -22.86 68.39 6.64
C GLU A 484 -21.82 67.65 7.48
N THR A 485 -21.30 68.29 8.54
CA THR A 485 -20.35 67.65 9.46
C THR A 485 -20.98 66.50 10.24
N GLN A 486 -22.21 66.66 10.74
CA GLN A 486 -22.97 65.59 11.38
C GLN A 486 -23.23 64.43 10.41
N HIS A 487 -23.60 64.73 9.16
CA HIS A 487 -23.82 63.71 8.14
C HIS A 487 -22.56 62.91 7.85
N ARG A 488 -21.40 63.58 7.73
CA ARG A 488 -20.10 62.91 7.55
C ARG A 488 -19.75 61.99 8.72
N LEU A 489 -19.96 62.44 9.95
CA LEU A 489 -19.71 61.62 11.15
C LEU A 489 -20.66 60.40 11.20
N ASN A 490 -21.94 60.58 10.90
CA ASN A 490 -22.90 59.48 10.84
C ASN A 490 -22.53 58.47 9.74
N GLN A 491 -22.06 58.92 8.58
CA GLN A 491 -21.57 58.04 7.53
C GLN A 491 -20.35 57.21 7.98
N GLN A 492 -19.42 57.83 8.71
CA GLN A 492 -18.26 57.12 9.29
C GLN A 492 -18.69 56.07 10.30
N GLN A 493 -19.58 56.41 11.23
CA GLN A 493 -20.14 55.46 12.21
C GLN A 493 -20.88 54.30 11.53
N LEU A 494 -21.65 54.57 10.47
CA LEU A 494 -22.32 53.53 9.70
C LEU A 494 -21.31 52.61 9.00
N ALA A 495 -20.20 53.14 8.48
CA ALA A 495 -19.16 52.34 7.88
C ALA A 495 -18.43 51.45 8.92
N GLU A 496 -18.14 52.00 10.11
CA GLU A 496 -17.56 51.24 11.22
C GLU A 496 -18.48 50.11 11.70
N LEU A 497 -19.77 50.41 11.90
CA LEU A 497 -20.76 49.40 12.28
C LEU A 497 -20.92 48.32 11.20
N ARG A 498 -20.89 48.69 9.91
CA ARG A 498 -20.91 47.71 8.82
C ARG A 498 -19.67 46.81 8.85
N ALA A 499 -18.48 47.37 9.05
CA ALA A 499 -17.25 46.60 9.18
C ALA A 499 -17.30 45.63 10.38
N GLN A 500 -17.81 46.08 11.54
CA GLN A 500 -17.99 45.21 12.71
C GLN A 500 -18.99 44.07 12.45
N VAL A 501 -20.09 44.36 11.74
CA VAL A 501 -21.05 43.31 11.34
C VAL A 501 -20.42 42.31 10.37
N GLU A 502 -19.63 42.78 9.40
CA GLU A 502 -18.90 41.91 8.47
C GLU A 502 -17.85 41.04 9.20
N GLU A 503 -17.12 41.59 10.17
CA GLU A 503 -16.18 40.83 11.01
C GLU A 503 -16.89 39.78 11.86
N LEU A 504 -18.03 40.13 12.48
CA LEU A 504 -18.85 39.17 13.24
C LEU A 504 -19.43 38.08 12.33
N GLN A 505 -19.86 38.41 11.11
CA GLN A 505 -20.32 37.43 10.12
C GLN A 505 -19.20 36.49 9.71
N LYS A 506 -17.99 37.00 9.46
CA LYS A 506 -16.81 36.16 9.18
C LYS A 506 -16.46 35.26 10.35
N ALA A 507 -16.43 35.79 11.57
CA ALA A 507 -16.17 35.01 12.78
C ALA A 507 -17.22 33.90 13.00
N LEU A 508 -18.50 34.19 12.71
CA LEU A 508 -19.57 33.19 12.79
C LEU A 508 -19.41 32.11 11.71
N GLN A 509 -19.04 32.50 10.49
CA GLN A 509 -18.82 31.56 9.37
C GLN A 509 -17.58 30.67 9.62
N GLU A 510 -16.53 31.21 10.22
CA GLU A 510 -15.35 30.44 10.66
C GLU A 510 -15.69 29.46 11.81
N GLN A 511 -16.59 29.82 12.72
CA GLN A 511 -17.08 28.91 13.76
C GLN A 511 -18.02 27.83 13.19
N GLY A 512 -18.86 28.17 12.21
CA GLY A 512 -19.68 27.22 11.47
C GLY A 512 -18.84 26.21 10.69
N GLY A 513 -17.80 26.67 9.97
CA GLY A 513 -16.87 25.79 9.27
C GLY A 513 -16.11 24.84 10.20
N LYS A 514 -15.71 25.31 11.39
CA LYS A 514 -15.07 24.47 12.42
C LYS A 514 -16.03 23.45 13.06
N ALA A 515 -17.33 23.72 13.09
CA ALA A 515 -18.35 22.77 13.57
C ALA A 515 -18.71 21.72 12.50
N GLU A 516 -18.64 22.09 11.22
CA GLU A 516 -18.83 21.15 10.09
C GLU A 516 -17.64 20.19 9.92
N ASP A 517 -16.40 20.62 10.20
CA ASP A 517 -15.21 19.75 10.18
C ASP A 517 -15.18 18.67 11.30
N VAL A 518 -16.04 18.79 12.33
CA VAL A 518 -16.17 17.79 13.42
C VAL A 518 -17.39 16.86 13.23
N SER A 519 -18.29 17.17 12.28
CA SER A 519 -19.53 16.41 12.05
C SER A 519 -19.47 15.47 10.84
N GLY A 520 -18.27 15.09 10.42
CA GLY A 520 -17.99 14.01 9.46
C GLY A 520 -18.26 12.59 10.01
N LEU A 521 -19.43 12.32 10.59
CA LEU A 521 -19.94 10.97 10.89
C LEU A 521 -21.47 10.95 10.78
N GLY A 522 -21.98 10.43 9.64
CA GLY A 522 -23.26 9.71 9.47
C GLY A 522 -24.60 10.41 9.80
N PRO A 523 -25.62 10.36 8.90
CA PRO A 523 -26.90 11.02 9.13
C PRO A 523 -27.77 10.17 10.07
N GLY A 524 -27.99 10.65 11.29
CA GLY A 524 -28.89 10.03 12.24
C GLY A 524 -29.42 11.04 13.24
N ALA A 525 -30.66 11.48 13.01
CA ALA A 525 -31.61 12.05 13.96
C ALA A 525 -31.05 12.81 15.18
N THR A 526 -31.39 14.10 15.30
CA THR A 526 -32.23 14.58 16.41
C THR A 526 -32.61 16.05 16.24
N SER A 527 -33.93 16.27 16.23
CA SER A 527 -34.57 17.52 16.62
C SER A 527 -34.20 17.88 18.07
N ASN A 528 -34.28 19.17 18.41
CA ASN A 528 -34.04 19.82 19.71
C ASN A 528 -32.59 20.20 20.07
N SER A 529 -32.20 21.45 19.78
CA SER A 529 -31.37 22.25 20.72
C SER A 529 -31.19 23.74 20.35
N ILE A 530 -31.99 24.35 19.46
CA ILE A 530 -31.97 25.81 19.26
C ILE A 530 -32.92 26.48 20.26
N CYS A 531 -32.52 26.55 21.54
CA CYS A 531 -33.25 27.35 22.54
C CYS A 531 -32.40 27.76 23.77
N LYS A 532 -31.07 27.81 23.67
CA LYS A 532 -30.22 27.99 24.88
C LYS A 532 -29.13 29.08 24.84
N VAL A 533 -29.31 30.15 24.05
CA VAL A 533 -28.39 31.31 24.10
C VAL A 533 -29.13 32.67 24.15
N LEU A 534 -30.34 32.73 24.68
CA LEU A 534 -31.03 34.01 25.00
C LEU A 534 -31.36 34.11 26.49
N GLY A 535 -30.34 34.04 27.33
CA GLY A 535 -30.52 34.12 28.78
C GLY A 535 -29.27 34.52 29.52
N ARG A 536 -28.95 35.83 29.51
CA ARG A 536 -28.42 36.65 30.64
C ARG A 536 -27.67 37.87 30.11
N MET A 537 -28.33 39.04 30.14
CA MET A 537 -27.81 40.30 30.69
C MET A 537 -28.97 41.31 30.83
N PRO A 538 -28.91 42.24 31.80
CA PRO A 538 -30.08 42.82 32.48
C PRO A 538 -30.60 44.14 31.87
N GLY A 539 -31.89 44.44 32.03
CA GLY A 539 -32.51 45.75 31.70
C GLY A 539 -32.17 46.86 32.72
N PRO A 540 -32.92 47.99 32.81
CA PRO A 540 -33.99 48.51 31.96
C PRO A 540 -33.86 50.03 31.64
N LEU A 541 -34.09 50.49 30.40
CA LEU A 541 -34.42 51.90 30.14
C LEU A 541 -35.41 52.03 28.97
N MET A 542 -36.67 51.71 29.27
CA MET A 542 -37.81 52.22 28.51
C MET A 542 -38.62 53.11 29.46
N ARG A 543 -38.28 54.40 29.50
CA ARG A 543 -39.18 55.46 29.96
C ARG A 543 -38.71 56.82 29.46
N ARG A 544 -39.14 57.19 28.26
CA ARG A 544 -39.54 58.56 27.93
C ARG A 544 -40.45 58.52 26.71
N ARG A 545 -41.75 58.54 27.02
CA ARG A 545 -42.79 59.14 26.20
C ARG A 545 -42.32 60.53 25.76
N MET A 546 -42.15 60.73 24.45
CA MET A 546 -42.17 62.05 23.84
C MET A 546 -43.36 62.08 22.89
N ASP A 547 -44.15 63.14 23.06
CA ASP A 547 -45.48 63.32 22.53
C ASP A 547 -45.53 63.31 21.00
N TRP A 548 -46.43 62.48 20.47
CA TRP A 548 -46.93 62.55 19.10
C TRP A 548 -48.09 63.56 19.04
N GLY A 549 -47.78 64.83 19.23
CA GLY A 549 -48.70 65.94 19.06
C GLY A 549 -47.95 67.14 18.54
N GLU A 550 -48.49 67.79 17.51
CA GLU A 550 -47.97 69.01 16.86
C GLU A 550 -46.91 68.83 15.75
N TRP A 551 -47.18 67.98 14.75
CA TRP A 551 -46.75 68.26 13.37
C TRP A 551 -47.94 68.15 12.43
N GLY A 552 -48.88 69.07 12.60
CA GLY A 552 -50.02 69.27 11.73
C GLY A 552 -50.29 70.76 11.61
N LYS A 553 -49.56 71.45 10.71
CA LYS A 553 -49.94 72.70 10.02
C LYS A 553 -48.80 73.15 9.10
N ALA A 554 -49.17 73.46 7.86
CA ALA A 554 -48.35 74.01 6.76
C ALA A 554 -47.27 73.05 6.23
N GLY A 555 -47.35 72.50 5.02
CA GLY A 555 -47.74 73.14 3.76
C GLY A 555 -46.49 73.64 3.05
N THR A 556 -45.71 72.73 2.44
CA THR A 556 -44.81 72.93 1.27
C THR A 556 -43.86 71.72 1.12
N TRP A 557 -44.28 70.70 0.36
CA TRP A 557 -43.40 69.61 -0.11
C TRP A 557 -43.19 69.64 -1.63
N ASP A 558 -43.25 70.84 -2.21
CA ASP A 558 -43.20 71.06 -3.67
C ASP A 558 -41.90 71.72 -4.17
N LYS A 559 -40.78 71.61 -3.44
CA LYS A 559 -39.54 72.31 -3.83
C LYS A 559 -38.21 71.57 -3.59
N ILE A 560 -38.15 70.25 -3.75
CA ILE A 560 -36.86 69.54 -3.95
C ILE A 560 -37.04 68.33 -4.87
N PHE A 561 -37.52 68.52 -6.10
CA PHE A 561 -37.25 67.62 -7.23
C PHE A 561 -37.61 68.36 -8.53
N GLY A 562 -36.67 69.16 -9.01
CA GLY A 562 -36.76 69.81 -10.31
C GLY A 562 -35.37 70.11 -10.79
N LEU A 563 -34.73 69.11 -11.42
CA LEU A 563 -33.63 69.20 -12.39
C LEU A 563 -33.01 67.81 -12.62
N VAL A 564 -33.72 66.91 -13.32
CA VAL A 564 -33.11 65.98 -14.29
C VAL A 564 -34.17 65.72 -15.36
N GLY A 565 -33.85 66.07 -16.61
CA GLY A 565 -34.71 65.88 -17.78
C GLY A 565 -34.86 64.40 -18.19
N PRO A 566 -35.78 64.11 -19.11
CA PRO A 566 -36.27 62.77 -19.35
C PRO A 566 -35.43 62.08 -20.44
N ASP A 567 -34.85 60.93 -20.12
CA ASP A 567 -34.57 59.89 -21.11
C ASP A 567 -34.40 58.57 -20.37
N LEU A 568 -35.43 57.72 -20.49
CA LEU A 568 -35.35 56.29 -20.80
C LEU A 568 -36.63 55.59 -20.31
N THR A 569 -37.26 54.94 -21.27
CA THR A 569 -38.49 54.16 -21.18
C THR A 569 -38.31 52.86 -20.37
N PRO A 570 -39.42 52.27 -19.90
CA PRO A 570 -39.42 51.22 -18.89
C PRO A 570 -39.56 49.82 -19.51
N TRP A 571 -38.71 48.86 -19.11
CA TRP A 571 -38.97 47.43 -19.32
C TRP A 571 -38.98 46.68 -17.99
N ALA A 572 -40.22 46.52 -17.51
CA ALA A 572 -40.87 45.35 -16.92
C ALA A 572 -40.08 44.34 -16.06
N CYS A 573 -40.69 44.12 -14.89
CA CYS A 573 -40.50 43.01 -13.96
C CYS A 573 -40.53 41.61 -14.61
N GLY A 574 -39.69 40.74 -14.05
CA GLY A 574 -39.73 39.29 -14.07
C GLY A 574 -38.84 38.76 -12.96
#